data_AF-A0AAV2L0V5-F1
#
_entry.id   AF-A0AAV2L0V5-F1
#
_cell.length_a   1.000
_cell.length_b   1.000
_cell.length_c   1.000
_cell.angle_alpha   90.00
_cell.angle_beta   90.00
_cell.angle_gamma   90.00
#
_symmetry.space_group_name_H-M   'P 1'
#
loop_
_entity.id
_entity.type
_entity.pdbx_description
1 polymer ?
#
loop_
_entity_poly.entity_id
_entity_poly.type
_entity_poly.pdbx_seq_one_letter_code
_entity_poly.pdbx_strand_id
1 'polypeptide(L)'
;MQLLLVMMQLLLVMMQLLLVMMQLLLVMMQLLLVMMQLLLMTVEVLRSFEVVVVLRSFEVVVVLRSFEVVVVLRSFEVVEVLNITRQYIARHQKTAIPLIEKYAEEWRLTGQPIFRPMWWLSPSDPLTYTIDDQFLIGDELLVAPVVERGAVHRDIYLPDGGFQWQDSLTAQVFDGGTLLQDYSVALEEVAVFKRRS
;
A
#
# COMPACT_ATOMS: atom_id res chain seq x y z
N MET A 1 -30.91 -52.22 53.23
CA MET A 1 -30.07 -52.51 52.05
C MET A 1 -30.51 -51.74 50.80
N GLN A 2 -31.80 -51.76 50.42
CA GLN A 2 -32.31 -51.04 49.24
C GLN A 2 -32.18 -49.50 49.32
N LEU A 3 -32.45 -48.89 50.48
CA LEU A 3 -32.33 -47.42 50.65
C LEU A 3 -30.89 -46.90 50.47
N LEU A 4 -29.90 -47.66 50.96
CA LEU A 4 -28.48 -47.34 50.82
C LEU A 4 -28.03 -47.40 49.36
N LEU A 5 -28.53 -48.40 48.60
CA LEU A 5 -28.27 -48.54 47.18
C LEU A 5 -28.84 -47.35 46.37
N VAL A 6 -30.07 -46.94 46.68
CA VAL A 6 -30.70 -45.77 46.05
C VAL A 6 -29.93 -44.49 46.36
N MET A 7 -29.48 -44.30 47.60
CA MET A 7 -28.68 -43.14 48.00
C MET A 7 -27.32 -43.11 47.30
N MET A 8 -26.65 -44.25 47.13
CA MET A 8 -25.41 -44.36 46.35
C MET A 8 -25.63 -44.07 44.86
N GLN A 9 -26.74 -44.54 44.28
CA GLN A 9 -27.10 -44.24 42.89
C GLN A 9 -27.37 -42.74 42.67
N LEU A 10 -28.09 -42.08 43.60
CA LEU A 10 -28.32 -40.64 43.55
C LEU A 10 -27.01 -39.84 43.69
N LEU A 11 -26.11 -40.26 44.58
CA LEU A 11 -24.79 -39.63 44.74
C LEU A 11 -23.96 -39.75 43.44
N LEU A 12 -23.97 -40.94 42.81
CA LEU A 12 -23.28 -41.17 41.54
C LEU A 12 -23.83 -40.28 40.42
N VAL A 13 -25.16 -40.18 40.30
CA VAL A 13 -25.81 -39.30 39.32
C VAL A 13 -25.45 -37.83 39.57
N MET A 14 -25.45 -37.39 40.84
CA MET A 14 -25.05 -36.03 41.20
C MET A 14 -23.58 -35.74 40.84
N MET A 15 -22.67 -36.70 41.09
CA MET A 15 -21.27 -36.58 40.68
C MET A 15 -21.10 -36.54 39.16
N GLN A 16 -21.87 -37.34 38.42
CA GLN A 16 -21.88 -37.32 36.95
C GLN A 16 -22.38 -35.98 36.42
N LEU A 17 -23.45 -35.41 36.99
CA LEU A 17 -23.96 -34.09 36.61
C LEU A 17 -22.94 -32.99 36.91
N LEU A 18 -22.26 -33.05 38.07
CA LEU A 18 -21.19 -32.11 38.41
C LEU A 18 -20.03 -32.19 37.41
N LEU A 19 -19.62 -33.41 37.04
CA LEU A 19 -18.56 -33.63 36.05
C LEU A 19 -18.94 -33.05 34.68
N VAL A 20 -20.17 -33.29 34.22
CA VAL A 20 -20.68 -32.73 32.96
C VAL A 20 -20.70 -31.19 33.01
N MET A 21 -21.13 -30.60 34.13
CA MET A 21 -21.11 -29.15 34.31
C MET A 21 -19.69 -28.57 34.28
N MET A 22 -18.72 -29.24 34.90
CA MET A 22 -17.31 -28.85 34.84
C MET A 22 -16.73 -28.97 33.42
N GLN A 23 -17.09 -30.02 32.67
CA GLN A 23 -16.69 -30.18 31.27
C GLN A 23 -17.27 -29.08 30.37
N LEU A 24 -18.55 -28.73 30.56
CA LEU A 24 -19.18 -27.63 29.84
C LEU A 24 -18.52 -26.28 30.16
N LEU A 25 -18.19 -26.03 31.43
CA LEU A 25 -17.46 -24.82 31.83
C LEU A 25 -16.08 -24.75 31.18
N LEU A 26 -15.35 -25.87 31.13
CA LEU A 26 -14.03 -25.95 30.49
C LEU A 26 -14.13 -25.67 28.98
N VAL A 27 -15.11 -26.25 28.29
CA VAL A 27 -15.35 -26.01 26.86
C VAL A 27 -15.69 -24.54 26.61
N MET A 28 -16.54 -23.93 27.44
CA MET A 28 -16.88 -22.52 27.34
C MET A 28 -15.65 -21.62 27.52
N MET A 29 -14.77 -21.95 28.47
CA MET A 29 -13.53 -21.21 28.73
C MET A 29 -12.53 -21.35 27.57
N GLN A 30 -12.44 -22.54 26.95
CA GLN A 30 -11.64 -22.77 25.74
C GLN A 30 -12.18 -21.99 24.54
N LEU A 31 -13.49 -21.95 24.34
CA LEU A 31 -14.13 -21.15 23.29
C LEU A 31 -13.86 -19.65 23.47
N LEU A 32 -13.93 -19.15 24.72
CA LEU A 32 -13.61 -17.76 25.03
C LEU A 32 -12.14 -17.43 24.72
N LEU A 33 -11.22 -18.35 25.05
CA LEU A 33 -9.80 -18.19 24.75
C LEU A 33 -9.55 -18.14 23.23
N VAL A 34 -10.15 -19.05 22.47
CA VAL A 34 -10.05 -19.07 21.00
C VAL A 34 -10.63 -17.79 20.40
N MET A 35 -11.77 -17.31 20.90
CA MET A 35 -12.36 -16.05 20.44
C MET A 35 -11.45 -14.85 20.73
N MET A 36 -10.80 -14.80 21.91
CA MET A 36 -9.83 -13.77 22.25
C MET A 36 -8.58 -13.83 21.37
N GLN A 37 -8.08 -15.02 21.06
CA GLN A 37 -6.95 -15.22 20.14
C GLN A 37 -7.29 -14.79 18.71
N LEU A 38 -8.49 -15.11 18.22
CA LEU A 38 -8.98 -14.65 16.93
C LEU A 38 -9.12 -13.12 16.90
N LEU A 39 -9.64 -12.52 17.97
CA LEU A 39 -9.72 -11.06 18.10
C LEU A 39 -8.32 -10.44 18.06
N LEU A 40 -7.36 -10.97 18.82
CA LEU A 40 -5.97 -10.50 18.81
C LEU A 40 -5.31 -10.65 17.44
N MET A 41 -5.53 -11.78 16.76
CA MET A 41 -5.06 -11.99 15.39
C MET A 41 -5.68 -10.97 14.44
N THR A 42 -6.98 -10.67 14.53
CA THR A 42 -7.61 -9.63 13.70
C THR A 42 -7.05 -8.25 13.99
N VAL A 43 -6.72 -7.93 15.24
CA VAL A 43 -6.09 -6.65 15.63
C VAL A 43 -4.64 -6.57 15.11
N GLU A 44 -3.85 -7.64 15.20
CA GLU A 44 -2.49 -7.69 14.64
C GLU A 44 -2.48 -7.62 13.11
N VAL A 45 -3.42 -8.32 12.47
CA VAL A 45 -3.65 -8.23 11.02
C VAL A 45 -3.99 -6.79 10.66
N LEU A 46 -4.99 -6.16 11.29
CA LEU A 46 -5.34 -4.76 11.06
C LEU A 46 -4.16 -3.80 11.26
N ARG A 47 -3.39 -3.98 12.35
CA ARG A 47 -2.21 -3.15 12.66
C ARG A 47 -1.07 -3.34 11.66
N SER A 48 -0.95 -4.53 11.07
CA SER A 48 0.00 -4.82 10.01
C SER A 48 -0.44 -4.25 8.65
N PHE A 49 -1.75 -4.15 8.38
CA PHE A 49 -2.27 -3.71 7.09
C PHE A 49 -2.16 -2.19 6.89
N GLU A 50 -2.18 -1.38 7.95
CA GLU A 50 -2.24 0.08 7.78
C GLU A 50 -0.91 0.73 7.40
N VAL A 51 0.22 0.45 8.05
CA VAL A 51 1.43 1.32 7.88
C VAL A 51 2.02 1.29 6.47
N VAL A 52 2.13 0.12 5.84
CA VAL A 52 2.81 0.00 4.53
C VAL A 52 1.89 0.35 3.37
N VAL A 53 0.62 -0.05 3.44
CA VAL A 53 -0.38 0.34 2.43
C VAL A 53 -0.60 1.84 2.51
N VAL A 54 -0.66 2.45 3.69
CA VAL A 54 -0.77 3.91 3.85
C VAL A 54 0.45 4.62 3.25
N LEU A 55 1.69 4.17 3.51
CA LEU A 55 2.91 4.74 2.93
C LEU A 55 2.96 4.65 1.39
N ARG A 56 2.56 3.52 0.79
CA ARG A 56 2.52 3.39 -0.68
C ARG A 56 1.31 4.08 -1.31
N SER A 57 0.17 4.11 -0.60
CA SER A 57 -1.00 4.91 -0.99
C SER A 57 -0.69 6.39 -0.99
N PHE A 58 0.23 6.86 -0.14
CA PHE A 58 0.70 8.25 -0.16
C PHE A 58 1.39 8.61 -1.48
N GLU A 59 2.06 7.69 -2.19
CA GLU A 59 2.68 7.99 -3.49
C GLU A 59 1.64 8.37 -4.56
N VAL A 60 0.46 7.75 -4.52
CA VAL A 60 -0.66 8.03 -5.43
C VAL A 60 -1.55 9.17 -4.92
N VAL A 61 -1.77 9.26 -3.60
CA VAL A 61 -2.65 10.27 -2.96
C VAL A 61 -2.00 11.66 -2.91
N VAL A 62 -0.68 11.75 -2.82
CA VAL A 62 0.02 13.04 -2.92
C VAL A 62 -0.08 13.60 -4.34
N VAL A 63 -0.16 12.73 -5.35
CA VAL A 63 -0.27 13.10 -6.76
C VAL A 63 -1.70 13.53 -7.13
N LEU A 64 -2.71 12.87 -6.58
CA LEU A 64 -4.12 13.23 -6.80
C LEU A 64 -4.62 14.14 -5.67
N ARG A 65 -4.74 15.44 -5.94
CA ARG A 65 -5.29 16.46 -5.01
C ARG A 65 -6.72 16.11 -4.55
N SER A 66 -6.87 15.20 -3.60
CA SER A 66 -8.02 15.01 -2.71
C SER A 66 -7.78 13.79 -1.82
N PHE A 67 -7.38 13.99 -0.57
CA PHE A 67 -7.89 13.32 0.63
C PHE A 67 -7.23 13.96 1.86
N GLU A 68 -7.92 13.91 3.01
CA GLU A 68 -7.51 14.52 4.28
C GLU A 68 -6.25 13.86 4.88
N VAL A 69 -5.09 14.11 4.28
CA VAL A 69 -3.75 13.62 4.70
C VAL A 69 -3.48 13.89 6.20
N VAL A 70 -4.05 14.97 6.74
CA VAL A 70 -3.79 15.43 8.12
C VAL A 70 -4.38 14.50 9.20
N VAL A 71 -5.42 13.73 8.88
CA VAL A 71 -6.09 12.87 9.88
C VAL A 71 -5.33 11.56 10.07
N VAL A 72 -4.89 10.93 8.97
CA VAL A 72 -4.16 9.65 9.00
C VAL A 72 -2.77 9.81 9.62
N LEU A 73 -2.04 10.89 9.30
CA LEU A 73 -0.70 11.13 9.84
C LEU A 73 -0.69 11.39 11.36
N ARG A 74 -1.80 11.88 11.93
CA ARG A 74 -1.91 12.08 13.38
C ARG A 74 -2.11 10.78 14.16
N SER A 75 -2.49 9.69 13.50
CA SER A 75 -2.68 8.39 14.14
C SER A 75 -1.38 7.58 14.28
N PHE A 76 -0.34 7.93 13.53
CA PHE A 76 0.97 7.29 13.56
C PHE A 76 1.99 8.22 14.22
N GLU A 77 1.99 8.27 15.56
CA GLU A 77 2.97 9.02 16.38
C GLU A 77 4.38 8.40 16.33
N VAL A 78 4.98 8.27 15.15
CA VAL A 78 6.36 7.79 14.98
C VAL A 78 7.15 8.87 14.23
N VAL A 79 8.12 9.46 14.90
CA VAL A 79 8.94 10.59 14.38
C VAL A 79 9.55 10.28 13.01
N GLU A 80 9.90 9.02 12.77
CA GLU A 80 10.42 8.51 11.50
C GLU A 80 9.44 8.69 10.33
N VAL A 81 8.18 8.28 10.51
CA VAL A 81 7.12 8.42 9.49
C VAL A 81 6.89 9.89 9.13
N LEU A 82 6.89 10.77 10.13
CA LEU A 82 6.74 12.21 9.90
C LEU A 82 7.90 12.80 9.10
N ASN A 83 9.13 12.35 9.34
CA ASN A 83 10.30 12.82 8.59
C ASN A 83 10.25 12.37 7.14
N ILE A 84 9.95 11.09 6.89
CA ILE A 84 9.82 10.54 5.53
C ILE A 84 8.68 11.26 4.79
N THR A 85 7.54 11.45 5.45
CA THR A 85 6.40 12.18 4.87
C THR A 85 6.75 13.61 4.49
N ARG A 86 7.51 14.33 5.33
CA ARG A 86 7.98 15.69 5.00
C ARG A 86 8.88 15.71 3.77
N GLN A 87 9.77 14.71 3.62
CA GLN A 87 10.62 14.59 2.45
C GLN A 87 9.79 14.36 1.17
N TYR A 88 8.79 13.48 1.23
CA TYR A 88 7.87 13.27 0.12
C TYR A 88 7.10 14.53 -0.26
N ILE A 89 6.54 15.25 0.71
CA ILE A 89 5.82 16.51 0.47
C ILE A 89 6.75 17.52 -0.20
N ALA A 90 7.97 17.70 0.32
CA ALA A 90 8.92 18.64 -0.25
C ALA A 90 9.31 18.27 -1.70
N ARG A 91 9.52 16.98 -1.98
CA ARG A 91 9.83 16.50 -3.34
C ARG A 91 8.66 16.68 -4.30
N HIS A 92 7.45 16.37 -3.86
CA HIS A 92 6.22 16.57 -4.62
C HIS A 92 6.01 18.06 -4.97
N GLN A 93 6.15 18.95 -3.98
CA GLN A 93 6.05 20.40 -4.19
C GLN A 93 7.10 20.92 -5.17
N LYS A 94 8.33 20.39 -5.13
CA LYS A 94 9.42 20.82 -6.01
C LYS A 94 9.29 20.28 -7.44
N THR A 95 8.73 19.08 -7.61
CA THR A 95 8.83 18.34 -8.88
C THR A 95 7.49 18.15 -9.57
N ALA A 96 6.48 17.63 -8.87
CA ALA A 96 5.19 17.29 -9.47
C ALA A 96 4.25 18.50 -9.56
N ILE A 97 4.17 19.34 -8.51
CA ILE A 97 3.26 20.50 -8.48
C ILE A 97 3.45 21.46 -9.67
N PRO A 98 4.69 21.86 -10.06
CA PRO A 98 4.85 22.77 -11.19
C PRO A 98 4.35 22.18 -12.52
N LEU A 99 4.50 20.86 -12.71
CA LEU A 99 3.97 20.17 -13.89
C LEU A 99 2.45 20.05 -13.82
N ILE A 100 1.89 19.73 -12.65
CA ILE A 100 0.43 19.67 -12.46
C ILE A 100 -0.20 21.03 -12.78
N GLU A 101 0.39 22.13 -12.31
CA GLU A 101 -0.09 23.49 -12.61
C GLU A 101 0.01 23.83 -14.10
N LYS A 102 1.14 23.49 -14.73
CA LYS A 102 1.34 23.65 -16.18
C LYS A 102 0.28 22.90 -16.98
N TYR A 103 0.09 21.61 -16.71
CA TYR A 103 -0.83 20.74 -17.44
C TYR A 103 -2.29 20.96 -17.05
N ALA A 104 -2.58 21.57 -15.90
CA ALA A 104 -3.94 22.00 -15.55
C ALA A 104 -4.43 23.13 -16.48
N GLU A 105 -3.54 24.04 -16.88
CA GLU A 105 -3.88 25.07 -17.87
C GLU A 105 -4.11 24.47 -19.27
N GLU A 106 -3.30 23.48 -19.66
CA GLU A 106 -3.51 22.73 -20.91
C GLU A 106 -4.84 21.96 -20.89
N TRP A 107 -5.17 21.31 -19.78
CA TRP A 107 -6.45 20.62 -19.59
C TRP A 107 -7.63 21.59 -19.74
N ARG A 108 -7.52 22.79 -19.15
CA ARG A 108 -8.56 23.83 -19.26
C ARG A 108 -8.84 24.23 -20.72
N LEU A 109 -7.83 24.18 -21.58
CA LEU A 109 -7.92 24.59 -22.98
C LEU A 109 -8.30 23.45 -23.92
N THR A 110 -7.83 22.23 -23.64
CA THR A 110 -7.87 21.10 -24.60
C THR A 110 -8.68 19.90 -24.11
N GLY A 111 -8.91 19.79 -22.81
CA GLY A 111 -9.48 18.62 -22.16
C GLY A 111 -8.51 17.44 -21.97
N GLN A 112 -7.23 17.58 -22.35
CA GLN A 112 -6.26 16.49 -22.19
C GLN A 112 -5.91 16.25 -20.71
N PRO A 113 -5.86 14.98 -20.25
CA PRO A 113 -5.63 14.68 -18.84
C PRO A 113 -4.22 15.09 -18.39
N ILE A 114 -4.09 15.51 -17.12
CA ILE A 114 -2.81 15.85 -16.50
C ILE A 114 -1.98 14.57 -16.25
N PHE A 115 -2.62 13.55 -15.69
CA PHE A 115 -2.02 12.24 -15.48
C PHE A 115 -2.35 11.34 -16.66
N ARG A 116 -1.32 10.84 -17.31
CA ARG A 116 -1.46 10.10 -18.58
C ARG A 116 -0.92 8.69 -18.42
N PRO A 117 -1.58 7.69 -19.03
CA PRO A 117 -1.07 6.33 -19.07
C PRO A 117 0.15 6.24 -20.00
N MET A 118 0.92 5.16 -19.87
CA MET A 118 2.18 4.98 -20.61
C MET A 118 2.00 5.00 -22.13
N TRP A 119 0.90 4.45 -22.65
CA TRP A 119 0.59 4.43 -24.08
C TRP A 119 0.34 5.81 -24.69
N TRP A 120 0.20 6.86 -23.87
CA TRP A 120 0.04 8.23 -24.34
C TRP A 120 1.25 8.70 -25.16
N LEU A 121 2.46 8.35 -24.74
CA LEU A 121 3.69 8.71 -25.44
C LEU A 121 4.13 7.69 -26.50
N SER A 122 3.67 6.44 -26.38
CA SER A 122 4.00 5.37 -27.31
C SER A 122 2.79 4.50 -27.67
N PRO A 123 1.81 5.05 -28.41
CA PRO A 123 0.58 4.33 -28.74
C PRO A 123 0.81 3.15 -29.69
N SER A 124 1.97 3.10 -30.37
CA SER A 124 2.36 1.99 -31.24
C SER A 124 3.00 0.82 -30.50
N ASP A 125 3.36 1.00 -29.22
CA ASP A 125 4.01 -0.04 -28.42
C ASP A 125 2.97 -0.80 -27.56
N PRO A 126 2.68 -2.08 -27.87
CA PRO A 126 1.70 -2.87 -27.13
C PRO A 126 2.01 -3.02 -25.64
N LEU A 127 3.29 -2.98 -25.25
CA LEU A 127 3.69 -3.13 -23.84
C LEU A 127 3.13 -1.99 -22.98
N THR A 128 3.04 -0.79 -23.54
CA THR A 128 2.53 0.38 -22.80
C THR A 128 1.04 0.29 -22.44
N TYR A 129 0.29 -0.61 -23.06
CA TYR A 129 -1.11 -0.89 -22.71
C TYR A 129 -1.26 -1.87 -21.55
N THR A 130 -0.19 -2.61 -21.21
CA THR A 130 -0.22 -3.60 -20.12
C THR A 130 0.30 -3.06 -18.80
N ILE A 131 0.88 -1.84 -18.80
CA ILE A 131 1.45 -1.22 -17.61
C ILE A 131 0.38 -0.44 -16.86
N ASP A 132 0.10 -0.83 -15.62
CA ASP A 132 -0.89 -0.23 -14.72
C ASP A 132 -0.29 0.41 -13.46
N ASP A 133 1.01 0.24 -13.25
CA ASP A 133 1.75 0.68 -12.06
C ASP A 133 2.80 1.76 -12.36
N GLN A 134 2.75 2.35 -13.56
CA GLN A 134 3.50 3.54 -13.97
C GLN A 134 2.59 4.53 -14.68
N PHE A 135 2.87 5.82 -14.54
CA PHE A 135 2.11 6.86 -15.21
C PHE A 135 2.99 8.08 -15.50
N LEU A 136 2.43 9.00 -16.28
CA LEU A 136 3.07 10.24 -16.67
C LEU A 136 2.37 11.43 -16.02
N ILE A 137 3.13 12.47 -15.68
CA ILE A 137 2.62 13.83 -15.45
C ILE A 137 2.89 14.62 -16.72
N GLY A 138 1.83 14.81 -17.51
CA GLY A 138 1.93 15.35 -18.86
C GLY A 138 2.81 14.48 -19.77
N ASP A 139 3.69 15.13 -20.54
CA ASP A 139 4.60 14.46 -21.48
C ASP A 139 6.06 14.49 -21.03
N GLU A 140 6.32 14.97 -19.81
CA GLU A 140 7.65 15.35 -19.34
C GLU A 140 8.18 14.46 -18.21
N LEU A 141 7.31 13.86 -17.41
CA LEU A 141 7.71 13.15 -16.20
C LEU A 141 7.04 11.79 -16.13
N LEU A 142 7.84 10.73 -16.04
CA LEU A 142 7.39 9.38 -15.73
C LEU A 142 7.58 9.11 -14.25
N VAL A 143 6.55 8.55 -13.62
CA VAL A 143 6.52 8.17 -12.21
C VAL A 143 6.26 6.67 -12.11
N ALA A 144 7.15 5.97 -11.42
CA ALA A 144 7.10 4.53 -11.20
C ALA A 144 7.11 4.23 -9.69
N PRO A 145 5.98 4.43 -8.98
CA PRO A 145 5.88 4.22 -7.55
C PRO A 145 6.09 2.75 -7.19
N VAL A 146 6.80 2.40 -6.12
CA VAL A 146 6.86 0.98 -5.73
C VAL A 146 5.57 0.66 -4.97
N VAL A 147 4.70 -0.18 -5.54
CA VAL A 147 3.37 -0.43 -4.97
C VAL A 147 3.31 -1.69 -4.09
N GLU A 148 4.35 -2.53 -4.14
CA GLU A 148 4.41 -3.78 -3.39
C GLU A 148 4.94 -3.60 -1.96
N ARG A 149 4.33 -4.35 -1.04
CA ARG A 149 4.66 -4.30 0.38
C ARG A 149 6.07 -4.82 0.65
N GLY A 150 6.93 -3.98 1.23
CA GLY A 150 8.30 -4.38 1.62
C GLY A 150 9.27 -4.49 0.45
N ALA A 151 8.82 -4.23 -0.78
CA ALA A 151 9.70 -4.14 -1.94
C ALA A 151 10.55 -2.86 -1.86
N VAL A 152 11.85 -3.00 -2.15
CA VAL A 152 12.82 -1.90 -2.31
C VAL A 152 13.44 -1.91 -3.70
N HIS A 153 12.87 -2.71 -4.60
CA HIS A 153 13.23 -2.80 -6.02
C HIS A 153 11.94 -2.98 -6.83
N ARG A 154 11.96 -2.58 -8.10
CA ARG A 154 10.88 -2.88 -9.07
C ARG A 154 11.41 -2.85 -10.50
N ASP A 155 10.66 -3.46 -11.42
CA ASP A 155 10.89 -3.27 -12.84
C ASP A 155 10.25 -1.96 -13.31
N ILE A 156 10.92 -1.27 -14.24
CA ILE A 156 10.49 0.02 -14.78
C ILE A 156 10.69 0.04 -16.29
N TYR A 157 9.60 0.21 -17.03
CA TYR A 157 9.65 0.39 -18.48
C TYR A 157 9.67 1.86 -18.87
N LEU A 158 10.63 2.25 -19.69
CA LEU A 158 10.77 3.60 -20.24
C LEU A 158 10.20 3.58 -21.67
N PRO A 159 9.04 4.20 -21.94
CA PRO A 159 8.38 4.06 -23.23
C PRO A 159 9.20 4.71 -24.34
N ASP A 160 9.19 4.08 -25.52
CA ASP A 160 9.84 4.62 -26.70
C ASP A 160 8.95 5.67 -27.36
N GLY A 161 9.40 6.92 -27.38
CA GLY A 161 8.78 7.98 -28.16
C GLY A 161 9.78 8.78 -28.99
N GLY A 162 10.96 8.18 -29.28
CA GLY A 162 12.05 8.87 -29.98
C GLY A 162 12.76 9.94 -29.13
N PHE A 163 12.81 9.75 -27.81
CA PHE A 163 13.51 10.61 -26.86
C PHE A 163 14.12 9.78 -25.74
N GLN A 164 15.01 10.41 -24.96
CA GLN A 164 15.68 9.77 -23.84
C GLN A 164 14.99 10.09 -22.51
N TRP A 165 15.30 9.30 -21.50
CA TRP A 165 14.80 9.46 -20.13
C TRP A 165 15.97 9.65 -19.18
N GLN A 166 15.94 10.69 -18.37
CA GLN A 166 16.91 10.93 -17.31
C GLN A 166 16.33 10.53 -15.96
N ASP A 167 17.02 9.62 -15.27
CA ASP A 167 16.72 9.24 -13.90
C ASP A 167 16.98 10.40 -12.93
N SER A 168 15.99 10.75 -12.11
CA SER A 168 16.13 11.83 -11.12
C SER A 168 16.98 11.44 -9.90
N LEU A 169 17.20 10.14 -9.65
CA LEU A 169 17.99 9.64 -8.52
C LEU A 169 19.47 9.53 -8.88
N THR A 170 19.77 8.88 -10.00
CA THR A 170 21.16 8.61 -10.42
C THR A 170 21.70 9.59 -11.44
N ALA A 171 20.84 10.45 -12.02
CA ALA A 171 21.13 11.32 -13.16
C ALA A 171 21.53 10.58 -14.45
N GLN A 172 21.50 9.25 -14.46
CA GLN A 172 21.76 8.43 -15.65
C GLN A 172 20.70 8.67 -16.71
N VAL A 173 21.10 8.51 -17.97
CA VAL A 173 20.24 8.71 -19.13
C VAL A 173 20.09 7.38 -19.85
N PHE A 174 18.85 7.05 -20.16
CA PHE A 174 18.43 5.82 -20.82
C PHE A 174 17.70 6.16 -22.11
N ASP A 175 17.86 5.31 -23.12
CA ASP A 175 17.08 5.41 -24.34
C ASP A 175 15.62 4.97 -24.09
N GLY A 176 14.68 5.55 -24.84
CA GLY A 176 13.31 5.05 -24.89
C GLY A 176 13.27 3.59 -25.35
N GLY A 177 12.29 2.83 -24.85
CA GLY A 177 12.16 1.38 -25.06
C GLY A 177 12.98 0.53 -24.07
N THR A 178 13.69 1.15 -23.13
CA THR A 178 14.50 0.43 -22.15
C THR A 178 13.63 -0.12 -21.01
N LEU A 179 13.77 -1.42 -20.72
CA LEU A 179 13.27 -2.03 -19.49
C LEU A 179 14.40 -2.08 -18.44
N LEU A 180 14.24 -1.31 -17.36
CA LEU A 180 15.11 -1.39 -16.19
C LEU A 180 14.61 -2.51 -15.29
N GLN A 181 15.41 -3.54 -15.12
CA GLN A 181 15.09 -4.68 -14.27
C GLN A 181 15.67 -4.49 -12.87
N ASP A 182 14.92 -4.89 -11.84
CA ASP A 182 15.36 -4.86 -10.43
C ASP A 182 15.91 -3.49 -10.00
N TYR A 183 15.25 -2.41 -10.44
CA TYR A 183 15.69 -1.04 -10.16
C TYR A 183 15.47 -0.70 -8.69
N SER A 184 16.55 -0.32 -7.98
CA SER A 184 16.52 -0.06 -6.54
C SER A 184 15.87 1.28 -6.19
N VAL A 185 14.91 1.25 -5.27
CA VAL A 185 14.19 2.42 -4.77
C VAL A 185 14.13 2.36 -3.24
N ALA A 186 14.85 3.27 -2.58
CA ALA A 186 14.82 3.40 -1.13
C ALA A 186 13.42 3.80 -0.61
N LEU A 187 13.17 3.54 0.69
CA LEU A 187 11.87 3.81 1.32
C LEU A 187 11.50 5.31 1.32
N GLU A 188 12.47 6.20 1.17
CA GLU A 188 12.29 7.65 1.15
C GLU A 188 12.29 8.24 -0.27
N GLU A 189 12.37 7.40 -1.29
CA GLU A 189 12.49 7.79 -2.69
C GLU A 189 11.26 7.35 -3.50
N VAL A 190 11.08 7.98 -4.66
CA VAL A 190 10.17 7.52 -5.71
C VAL A 190 10.97 7.52 -7.00
N ALA A 191 10.89 6.43 -7.77
CA ALA A 191 11.53 6.39 -9.08
C ALA A 191 10.81 7.33 -10.05
N VAL A 192 11.54 8.33 -10.53
CA VAL A 192 11.01 9.39 -11.39
C VAL A 192 12.00 9.69 -12.50
N PHE A 193 11.51 9.68 -13.74
CA PHE A 193 12.32 9.89 -14.93
C PHE A 193 11.81 11.10 -15.70
N LYS A 194 12.73 12.00 -16.06
CA LYS A 194 12.45 13.20 -16.84
C LYS A 194 12.75 12.94 -18.29
N ARG A 195 11.81 13.29 -19.17
CA ARG A 195 12.04 13.25 -20.60
C ARG A 195 13.15 14.21 -21.00
N ARG A 196 14.03 13.77 -21.90
CA ARG A 196 15.11 14.55 -22.49
C ARG A 196 15.02 14.46 -24.02
N SER A 197 14.95 15.61 -24.67
CA SER A 197 15.03 15.77 -26.13
C SER A 197 16.47 15.78 -26.61
#